data_AF-A0A1I8PZ05-F1
#
_entry.id   AF-A0A1I8PZ05-F1
#
_cell.length_a   1.000
_cell.length_b   1.000
_cell.length_c   1.000
_cell.angle_alpha   90.00
_cell.angle_beta   90.00
_cell.angle_gamma   90.00
#
_symmetry.space_group_name_H-M   'P 1'
#
loop_
_entity.id
_entity.type
_entity.pdbx_description
1 polymer ?
#
loop_
_entity_poly.entity_id
_entity_poly.type
_entity_poly.pdbx_seq_one_letter_code
_entity_poly.pdbx_strand_id
1 'polypeptide(L)'
;MATDILTRQSVIIGAFSTVISLICLLRESLDLWDNWEWKDTEDLDEHYGNIMLYGTVSLFSIFLIWGVHKRRHLLMAPWLLCSFALVGIYIYALACNFKHLPLVRVETLAVYLATIGAQILILYTLCSLFSQIRHERSEEQKAKRNNYRKI
;
A
#
# COMPACT_ATOMS: atom_id res chain seq x y z
N MET A 1 16.07 -2.55 -18.78
CA MET A 1 15.31 -3.81 -18.93
C MET A 1 14.67 -4.27 -17.61
N ALA A 2 15.44 -4.67 -16.58
CA ALA A 2 14.84 -5.08 -15.29
C ALA A 2 14.09 -3.94 -14.57
N THR A 3 14.65 -2.73 -14.61
CA THR A 3 14.05 -1.51 -14.05
C THR A 3 12.73 -1.13 -14.72
N ASP A 4 12.64 -1.28 -16.05
CA ASP A 4 11.43 -0.97 -16.82
C ASP A 4 10.28 -1.91 -16.47
N ILE A 5 10.59 -3.19 -16.25
CA ILE A 5 9.61 -4.21 -15.82
C ILE A 5 9.10 -3.90 -14.41
N LEU A 6 10.00 -3.63 -13.46
CA LEU A 6 9.63 -3.29 -12.08
C LEU A 6 8.81 -2.00 -12.02
N THR A 7 9.15 -1.01 -12.84
CA THR A 7 8.40 0.25 -12.97
C THR A 7 6.98 -0.02 -13.44
N ARG A 8 6.80 -0.81 -14.51
CA ARG A 8 5.47 -1.18 -15.02
C ARG A 8 4.65 -1.94 -13.98
N GLN A 9 5.24 -2.93 -13.31
CA GLN A 9 4.56 -3.68 -12.25
C GLN A 9 4.13 -2.76 -11.10
N SER A 10 4.98 -1.83 -10.69
CA SER A 10 4.69 -0.90 -9.60
C SER A 10 3.58 0.09 -9.97
N VAL A 11 3.54 0.56 -11.21
CA VAL A 11 2.44 1.39 -11.74
C VAL A 11 1.14 0.59 -11.77
N ILE A 12 1.18 -0.67 -12.22
CA ILE A 12 0.00 -1.56 -12.24
C ILE A 12 -0.54 -1.74 -10.81
N ILE A 13 0.33 -2.04 -9.83
CA ILE A 13 -0.04 -2.18 -8.41
C ILE A 13 -0.71 -0.89 -7.90
N GLY A 14 -0.07 0.26 -8.14
CA GLY A 14 -0.63 1.55 -7.73
C GLY A 14 -1.98 1.85 -8.39
N ALA A 15 -2.13 1.55 -9.69
CA ALA A 15 -3.37 1.79 -10.42
C ALA A 15 -4.51 0.93 -9.87
N PHE A 16 -4.29 -0.38 -9.68
CA PHE A 16 -5.29 -1.26 -9.07
C PHE A 16 -5.66 -0.82 -7.65
N SER A 17 -4.67 -0.47 -6.83
CA SER A 17 -4.92 0.01 -5.46
C SER A 17 -5.74 1.31 -5.45
N THR A 18 -5.49 2.22 -6.41
CA THR A 18 -6.27 3.45 -6.58
C THR A 18 -7.72 3.14 -6.99
N VAL A 19 -7.91 2.26 -7.98
CA VAL A 19 -9.26 1.90 -8.45
C VAL A 19 -10.08 1.25 -7.34
N ILE A 20 -9.50 0.28 -6.63
CA ILE A 20 -10.18 -0.41 -5.53
C ILE A 20 -10.56 0.57 -4.41
N SER A 21 -9.62 1.43 -3.99
CA SER A 21 -9.89 2.41 -2.94
C SER A 21 -10.95 3.45 -3.35
N LEU A 22 -10.98 3.89 -4.61
CA LEU A 22 -12.02 4.79 -5.11
C LEU A 22 -13.40 4.13 -5.16
N ILE A 23 -13.48 2.85 -5.53
CA ILE A 23 -14.74 2.09 -5.49
C ILE A 23 -15.25 1.98 -4.05
N CYS A 24 -14.38 1.63 -3.10
CA CYS A 24 -14.74 1.56 -1.68
C CYS A 24 -15.17 2.93 -1.13
N LEU A 25 -14.45 3.99 -1.48
CA LEU A 25 -14.79 5.36 -1.09
C LEU A 25 -16.16 5.78 -1.65
N LEU A 26 -16.43 5.47 -2.92
CA LEU A 26 -17.73 5.75 -3.54
C LEU A 26 -18.85 5.01 -2.83
N ARG A 27 -18.65 3.72 -2.51
CA ARG A 27 -19.62 2.92 -1.77
C ARG A 27 -19.93 3.53 -0.41
N GLU A 28 -18.90 3.82 0.39
CA GLU A 28 -19.09 4.45 1.71
C GLU A 28 -19.75 5.83 1.62
N SER A 29 -19.46 6.59 0.56
CA SER A 29 -20.09 7.89 0.35
C SER A 29 -21.59 7.77 0.03
N LEU A 30 -22.00 6.72 -0.69
CA LEU A 30 -23.41 6.42 -0.97
C LEU A 30 -24.12 5.91 0.28
N ASP A 31 -23.50 4.99 1.01
CA ASP A 31 -24.06 4.44 2.25
C ASP A 31 -24.24 5.56 3.31
N LEU A 32 -23.26 6.48 3.41
CA LEU A 32 -23.36 7.67 4.28
C LEU A 32 -24.48 8.62 3.83
N TRP A 33 -24.68 8.80 2.53
CA TRP A 33 -25.74 9.64 1.99
C TRP A 33 -27.12 9.08 2.36
N ASP A 34 -27.31 7.77 2.17
CA ASP A 34 -28.57 7.10 2.52
C ASP A 34 -28.82 7.19 4.03
N ASN A 35 -27.83 6.89 4.88
CA ASN A 35 -27.98 6.96 6.33
C ASN A 35 -28.30 8.37 6.84
N TRP A 36 -27.70 9.40 6.21
CA TRP A 36 -28.05 10.79 6.48
C TRP A 36 -29.52 11.07 6.15
N GLU A 37 -30.00 10.63 4.99
CA GLU A 37 -31.37 10.83 4.53
C GLU A 37 -32.40 10.21 5.50
N TRP A 38 -32.09 9.01 6.03
CA TRP A 38 -32.96 8.30 6.97
C TRP A 38 -32.79 8.69 8.44
N LYS A 39 -31.81 9.56 8.77
CA LYS A 39 -31.46 10.03 10.13
C LYS A 39 -31.03 8.91 11.10
N ASP A 40 -30.52 7.80 10.60
CA ASP A 40 -29.90 6.79 11.44
C ASP A 40 -28.48 7.23 11.82
N THR A 41 -28.25 7.47 13.12
CA THR A 41 -26.99 8.04 13.62
C THR A 41 -26.03 7.01 14.22
N GLU A 42 -26.43 5.73 14.34
CA GLU A 42 -25.63 4.74 15.07
C GLU A 42 -24.28 4.42 14.42
N ASP A 43 -24.12 4.65 13.10
CA ASP A 43 -22.93 4.20 12.36
C ASP A 43 -22.14 5.33 11.64
N LEU A 44 -22.51 6.60 11.84
CA LEU A 44 -21.90 7.73 11.12
C LEU A 44 -20.38 7.82 11.31
N ASP A 45 -19.89 7.60 12.53
CA ASP A 45 -18.47 7.67 12.85
C ASP A 45 -17.66 6.57 12.15
N GLU A 46 -18.24 5.38 11.97
CA GLU A 46 -17.60 4.27 11.25
C GLU A 46 -17.47 4.60 9.76
N HIS A 47 -18.53 5.11 9.14
CA HIS A 47 -18.50 5.53 7.74
C HIS A 47 -17.48 6.67 7.50
N TYR A 48 -17.43 7.68 8.37
CA TYR A 48 -16.40 8.73 8.26
C TYR A 48 -14.98 8.17 8.41
N GLY A 49 -14.79 7.22 9.33
CA GLY A 49 -13.53 6.50 9.50
C GLY A 49 -13.10 5.76 8.23
N ASN A 50 -14.03 5.03 7.61
CA ASN A 50 -13.81 4.28 6.39
C ASN A 50 -13.53 5.21 5.18
N ILE A 51 -14.26 6.32 5.05
CA ILE A 51 -14.00 7.34 4.01
C ILE A 51 -12.57 7.89 4.15
N MET A 52 -12.15 8.23 5.37
CA MET A 52 -10.79 8.70 5.62
C MET A 52 -9.74 7.64 5.30
N LEU A 53 -10.01 6.38 5.66
CA LEU A 53 -9.13 5.26 5.34
C LEU A 53 -9.00 5.05 3.83
N TYR A 54 -10.10 4.95 3.09
CA TYR A 54 -10.06 4.74 1.65
C TYR A 54 -9.47 5.96 0.90
N GLY A 55 -9.77 7.17 1.39
CA GLY A 55 -9.19 8.40 0.86
C GLY A 55 -7.67 8.47 1.03
N THR A 56 -7.17 8.12 2.22
CA THR A 56 -5.71 8.08 2.48
C THR A 56 -5.01 7.00 1.67
N VAL A 57 -5.60 5.81 1.53
CA VAL A 57 -5.06 4.73 0.67
C VAL A 57 -5.00 5.15 -0.80
N SER A 58 -6.03 5.83 -1.30
CA SER A 58 -6.05 6.40 -2.65
C SER A 58 -4.91 7.41 -2.85
N LEU A 59 -4.75 8.36 -1.91
CA LEU A 59 -3.66 9.34 -1.95
C LEU A 59 -2.27 8.68 -1.94
N PHE A 60 -2.05 7.68 -1.10
CA PHE A 60 -0.78 6.95 -1.06
C PHE A 60 -0.51 6.16 -2.35
N SER A 61 -1.56 5.61 -2.97
CA SER A 61 -1.45 4.93 -4.26
C SER A 61 -1.09 5.89 -5.40
N ILE A 62 -1.65 7.11 -5.39
CA ILE A 62 -1.28 8.17 -6.33
C ILE A 62 0.19 8.59 -6.11
N PHE A 63 0.62 8.75 -4.86
CA PHE A 63 2.03 9.05 -4.55
C PHE A 63 2.96 7.93 -4.96
N LEU A 64 2.55 6.67 -4.85
CA LEU A 64 3.31 5.52 -5.36
C LEU A 64 3.52 5.64 -6.88
N ILE A 65 2.44 5.83 -7.65
CA ILE A 65 2.52 5.96 -9.12
C ILE A 65 3.41 7.15 -9.49
N TRP A 66 3.20 8.29 -8.86
CA TRP A 66 3.98 9.50 -9.10
C TRP A 66 5.46 9.30 -8.73
N GLY A 67 5.71 8.67 -7.58
CA GLY A 67 7.05 8.36 -7.07
C GLY A 67 7.82 7.46 -8.00
N VAL A 68 7.16 6.43 -8.53
CA VAL A 68 7.71 5.53 -9.54
C VAL A 68 8.02 6.29 -10.82
N HIS A 69 7.07 7.07 -11.35
CA HIS A 69 7.25 7.80 -12.60
C HIS A 69 8.37 8.85 -12.51
N LYS A 70 8.44 9.61 -11.40
CA LYS A 70 9.47 10.65 -11.19
C LYS A 70 10.77 10.11 -10.59
N ARG A 71 10.90 8.79 -10.40
CA ARG A 71 12.02 8.15 -9.70
C ARG A 71 12.35 8.83 -8.36
N ARG A 72 11.32 9.07 -7.55
CA ARG A 72 11.41 9.68 -6.21
C ARG A 72 11.02 8.65 -5.15
N HIS A 73 12.01 7.99 -4.58
CA HIS A 73 11.82 6.94 -3.57
C HIS A 73 11.01 7.43 -2.35
N LEU A 74 11.19 8.68 -1.91
CA LEU A 74 10.44 9.24 -0.77
C LEU A 74 8.92 9.26 -0.97
N LEU A 75 8.44 9.40 -2.22
CA LEU A 75 7.00 9.39 -2.51
C LEU A 75 6.40 7.97 -2.46
N MET A 76 7.24 6.93 -2.54
CA MET A 76 6.81 5.53 -2.40
C MET A 76 6.74 5.10 -0.92
N ALA A 77 7.40 5.84 -0.02
CA ALA A 77 7.55 5.46 1.38
C ALA A 77 6.22 5.32 2.16
N PRO A 78 5.22 6.22 2.02
CA PRO A 78 3.96 6.10 2.75
C PRO A 78 3.23 4.79 2.44
N TRP A 79 3.16 4.43 1.15
CA TRP A 79 2.51 3.19 0.71
C TRP A 79 3.25 1.95 1.23
N LEU A 80 4.59 1.97 1.19
CA LEU A 80 5.43 0.89 1.73
C LEU A 80 5.24 0.72 3.24
N LEU A 81 5.27 1.81 4.01
CA LEU A 81 5.09 1.79 5.47
C LEU A 81 3.71 1.22 5.85
N CYS A 82 2.65 1.67 5.18
CA CYS A 82 1.31 1.10 5.38
C CYS A 82 1.27 -0.40 5.07
N SER A 83 1.88 -0.82 3.97
CA SER A 83 1.90 -2.23 3.59
C SER A 83 2.70 -3.11 4.56
N PHE A 84 3.83 -2.61 5.09
CA PHE A 84 4.56 -3.32 6.14
C PHE A 84 3.77 -3.42 7.44
N ALA A 85 3.10 -2.33 7.85
CA ALA A 85 2.25 -2.34 9.04
C ALA A 85 1.10 -3.35 8.88
N LEU A 86 0.46 -3.39 7.71
CA LEU A 86 -0.61 -4.32 7.38
C LEU A 86 -0.13 -5.78 7.50
N VAL A 87 1.03 -6.11 6.92
CA VAL A 87 1.62 -7.45 7.04
C VAL A 87 1.90 -7.80 8.51
N GLY A 88 2.43 -6.86 9.29
CA GLY A 88 2.66 -7.05 10.72
C GLY A 88 1.38 -7.36 11.50
N ILE A 89 0.29 -6.62 11.21
CA ILE A 89 -1.03 -6.85 11.80
C ILE A 89 -1.56 -8.24 11.42
N TYR A 90 -1.43 -8.65 10.15
CA TYR A 90 -1.86 -9.98 9.72
C TYR A 90 -1.08 -11.10 10.39
N ILE A 91 0.24 -10.98 10.53
CA ILE A 91 1.07 -11.95 11.24
C ILE A 91 0.69 -12.00 12.73
N TYR A 92 0.43 -10.86 13.36
CA TYR A 92 -0.01 -10.80 14.75
C TYR A 92 -1.39 -11.47 14.93
N ALA A 93 -2.36 -11.14 14.07
CA ALA A 93 -3.69 -11.75 14.09
C ALA A 93 -3.59 -13.27 13.89
N LEU A 94 -2.73 -13.73 12.99
CA LEU A 94 -2.46 -15.14 12.78
C LEU A 94 -1.92 -15.80 14.07
N ALA A 95 -0.92 -15.21 14.71
CA ALA A 95 -0.33 -15.71 15.95
C ALA A 95 -1.35 -15.78 17.11
N CYS A 96 -2.21 -14.77 17.25
CA CYS A 96 -3.28 -14.76 18.23
C CYS A 96 -4.30 -15.88 17.98
N ASN A 97 -4.71 -16.10 16.72
CA ASN A 97 -5.64 -17.17 16.36
C ASN A 97 -5.05 -18.56 16.64
N PHE A 98 -3.77 -18.80 16.33
CA PHE A 98 -3.09 -20.06 16.64
C PHE A 98 -2.99 -20.34 18.15
N LYS A 99 -2.88 -19.29 18.98
CA LYS A 99 -2.79 -19.43 20.43
C LYS A 99 -4.13 -19.77 21.09
N HIS A 100 -5.26 -19.43 20.45
CA HIS A 100 -6.58 -19.53 21.05
C HIS A 100 -7.46 -20.69 20.54
N LEU A 101 -7.15 -21.35 19.43
CA LEU A 101 -7.95 -22.46 18.88
C LEU A 101 -7.07 -23.53 18.19
N PRO A 102 -7.10 -24.82 18.61
CA PRO A 102 -6.22 -25.82 18.01
C PRO A 102 -6.66 -26.37 16.65
N LEU A 103 -7.90 -26.20 16.18
CA LEU A 103 -8.38 -26.89 14.95
C LEU A 103 -9.48 -26.19 14.15
N VAL A 104 -9.93 -25.00 14.56
CA VAL A 104 -11.08 -24.34 13.90
C VAL A 104 -10.61 -23.51 12.71
N ARG A 105 -10.72 -24.13 11.53
CA ARG A 105 -10.71 -23.60 10.15
C ARG A 105 -9.34 -23.43 9.48
N VAL A 106 -8.85 -24.56 8.94
CA VAL A 106 -7.82 -24.61 7.88
C VAL A 106 -8.14 -23.64 6.73
N GLU A 107 -9.42 -23.43 6.43
CA GLU A 107 -9.89 -22.48 5.43
C GLU A 107 -9.51 -21.03 5.76
N THR A 108 -9.72 -20.59 7.00
CA THR A 108 -9.36 -19.24 7.43
C THR A 108 -7.83 -19.06 7.41
N LEU A 109 -7.09 -20.10 7.83
CA LEU A 109 -5.63 -20.11 7.75
C LEU A 109 -5.13 -19.99 6.31
N ALA A 110 -5.74 -20.72 5.37
CA ALA A 110 -5.39 -20.65 3.96
C ALA A 110 -5.63 -19.25 3.37
N VAL A 111 -6.72 -18.59 3.76
CA VAL A 111 -7.00 -17.19 3.35
C VAL A 111 -5.93 -16.24 3.89
N TYR A 112 -5.58 -16.32 5.17
CA TYR A 112 -4.50 -15.48 5.74
C TYR A 112 -3.14 -15.74 5.09
N LEU A 113 -2.79 -17.00 4.82
CA LEU A 113 -1.53 -17.31 4.14
C LEU A 113 -1.52 -16.77 2.70
N ALA A 114 -2.63 -16.91 1.98
CA ALA A 114 -2.75 -16.42 0.61
C ALA A 114 -2.65 -14.89 0.55
N THR A 115 -3.30 -14.18 1.47
CA THR A 115 -3.22 -12.71 1.53
C THR A 115 -1.84 -12.22 1.92
N ILE A 116 -1.21 -12.82 2.95
CA ILE A 116 0.18 -12.52 3.34
C ILE A 116 1.14 -12.80 2.18
N GLY A 117 1.00 -13.95 1.51
CA GLY A 117 1.83 -14.33 0.37
C GLY A 117 1.72 -13.33 -0.79
N ALA A 118 0.50 -12.94 -1.15
CA ALA A 118 0.27 -11.91 -2.16
C ALA A 118 0.88 -10.56 -1.76
N GLN A 119 0.71 -10.15 -0.50
CA GLN A 119 1.26 -8.90 0.01
C GLN A 119 2.80 -8.89 0.00
N ILE A 120 3.44 -10.01 0.32
CA ILE A 120 4.90 -10.17 0.26
C ILE A 120 5.40 -10.05 -1.18
N LEU A 121 4.71 -10.66 -2.15
CA LEU A 121 5.08 -10.54 -3.57
C LEU A 121 4.99 -9.09 -4.06
N ILE A 122 3.94 -8.37 -3.66
CA ILE A 122 3.77 -6.95 -3.97
C ILE A 122 4.88 -6.12 -3.32
N LEU A 123 5.13 -6.33 -2.03
CA LEU A 123 6.18 -5.64 -1.28
C LEU A 123 7.56 -5.89 -1.86
N TYR A 124 7.86 -7.12 -2.29
CA TYR A 124 9.12 -7.47 -2.92
C TYR A 124 9.38 -6.59 -4.15
N THR A 125 8.42 -6.53 -5.08
CA THR A 125 8.52 -5.70 -6.29
C THR A 125 8.78 -4.22 -5.95
N LEU A 126 8.02 -3.68 -5.00
CA LEU A 126 8.12 -2.27 -4.63
C LEU A 126 9.39 -1.94 -3.85
N CYS A 127 9.86 -2.84 -2.98
CA CYS A 127 11.10 -2.68 -2.22
C CYS A 127 12.32 -2.80 -3.13
N SER A 128 12.31 -3.71 -4.11
CA SER A 128 13.36 -3.80 -5.13
C SER A 128 13.44 -2.50 -5.93
N LEU A 129 12.31 -1.96 -6.39
CA LEU A 129 12.29 -0.70 -7.14
C LEU A 129 12.72 0.50 -6.27
N PHE A 130 12.24 0.57 -5.03
CA PHE A 130 12.65 1.60 -4.07
C PHE A 130 14.16 1.61 -3.86
N SER A 131 14.75 0.42 -3.66
CA SER A 131 16.20 0.25 -3.45
C SER A 131 17.00 0.66 -4.68
N GLN A 132 16.52 0.30 -5.89
CA GLN A 132 17.15 0.72 -7.14
C GLN A 132 17.11 2.24 -7.32
N ILE A 133 15.95 2.88 -7.17
CA ILE A 133 15.82 4.34 -7.28
C ILE A 133 16.72 5.06 -6.27
N ARG A 134 16.82 4.53 -5.04
CA ARG A 134 17.71 5.08 -4.01
C ARG A 134 19.18 4.94 -4.39
N HIS A 135 19.58 3.80 -4.95
CA HIS A 135 20.94 3.57 -5.41
C HIS A 135 21.32 4.51 -6.55
N GLU A 136 20.50 4.59 -7.60
CA GLU A 136 20.70 5.49 -8.75
C GLU A 136 20.89 6.95 -8.29
N ARG A 137 20.02 7.43 -7.39
CA ARG A 137 20.12 8.78 -6.80
C ARG A 137 21.41 9.01 -6.03
N SER A 138 21.86 8.01 -5.27
CA SER A 138 23.10 8.08 -4.50
C SER A 138 24.31 8.17 -5.44
N GLU A 139 24.33 7.38 -6.50
CA GLU A 139 25.40 7.41 -7.50
C GLU A 139 25.43 8.72 -8.28
N GLU A 140 24.28 9.25 -8.70
CA GLU A 140 24.18 10.57 -9.34
C GLU A 140 24.74 11.68 -8.43
N GLN A 141 24.43 11.65 -7.13
CA GLN A 141 24.95 12.61 -6.17
C GLN A 141 26.46 12.49 -5.98
N LYS A 142 26.99 11.27 -5.91
CA LYS A 142 28.44 11.03 -5.84
C LYS A 142 29.17 11.50 -7.09
N ALA A 143 28.63 11.21 -8.28
CA ALA A 143 29.20 11.65 -9.55
C ALA A 143 29.26 13.18 -9.66
N LYS A 144 28.16 13.87 -9.29
CA LYS A 144 28.13 15.34 -9.23
C LYS A 144 29.19 15.87 -8.27
N ARG A 145 29.29 15.33 -7.05
CA ARG A 145 30.28 15.75 -6.05
C ARG A 145 31.73 15.54 -6.51
N ASN A 146 32.01 14.46 -7.23
CA ASN A 146 33.35 14.19 -7.77
C ASN A 146 33.72 15.16 -8.90
N ASN A 147 32.78 15.60 -9.74
CA ASN A 147 33.03 16.62 -10.76
C ASN A 147 33.33 17.99 -10.14
N TYR A 148 32.64 18.39 -9.07
CA TYR A 148 32.94 19.64 -8.36
C TYR A 148 34.31 19.66 -7.66
N ARG A 149 34.88 18.49 -7.34
CA ARG A 149 36.23 18.40 -6.74
C ARG A 149 37.37 18.43 -7.76
N LYS A 150 37.06 18.35 -9.06
CA LYS A 150 38.05 18.36 -10.15
C LYS A 150 38.25 19.75 -10.76
N ILE A 151 37.47 20.75 -10.33
CA ILE A 151 37.57 22.17 -10.70
C ILE A 151 38.22 22.90 -9.52
#